data_AF-A0A480AMS9-F1
#
_entry.id   AF-A0A480AMS9-F1
#
_cell.length_a   1.000
_cell.length_b   1.000
_cell.length_c   1.000
_cell.angle_alpha   90.00
_cell.angle_beta   90.00
_cell.angle_gamma   90.00
#
_symmetry.space_group_name_H-M   'P 1'
#
loop_
_entity.id
_entity.type
_entity.pdbx_description
1 polymer ?
#
loop_
_entity_poly.entity_id
_entity_poly.type
_entity_poly.pdbx_seq_one_letter_code
_entity_poly.pdbx_strand_id
1 'polypeptide(L)'
;MAMASPVQDLDVLIVGAGISGIGAAVHLQQQCPGKTWAILESQDGFGGTWRTHRYPGIRSDSDLFTFGYRFKPWMGKPIATAAEILAYLGEVIDEHGLAPHIQYRHGIQSAAWDSTAKRWTVTATRPAADGAGSETVQVRARFLWMCQGYYRHGEGYTPSWPGMDRYQGRVVHPQTWPDDLDLTGKRVVVIGSGATAATLIPAIADRCAHVTMLQRSPTFFITGRNANELADTLRQLEIPDAWTHEIVRRKVLFDQANFIRRCQAEPEVVRQELLAGVRAALGPAHAHLVDQHFNPRYRPWQQRIAFVPDADLFKAVRSGQAAVVTDQIETFTSDGLQLQSGALLQADVVVTATGFHLNVLGDIQFSIDGRPLDFAQTVAWNGALFTGVPNLAWVFGYLRASWTLRADLMGDLVCRLLQQMDARGASVVQPVLRPQDADMARLPWITADNFSAGYMQRGVALLPQQGDRAPWLHTQDYASERHTLPQADLDDGSLQFL
;
A
#
# COMPACT_ATOMS: atom_id res chain seq x y z
N MET A 1 3.00 43.46 1.99
CA MET A 1 2.25 42.46 1.19
C MET A 1 3.28 41.56 0.53
N ALA A 2 3.44 40.33 1.01
CA ALA A 2 4.26 39.35 0.30
C ALA A 2 3.60 39.11 -1.07
N MET A 3 4.34 39.32 -2.15
CA MET A 3 3.84 38.99 -3.48
C MET A 3 3.56 37.49 -3.49
N ALA A 4 2.31 37.10 -3.73
CA ALA A 4 1.96 35.70 -3.91
C ALA A 4 2.83 35.14 -5.05
N SER A 5 3.51 34.03 -4.80
CA SER A 5 4.24 33.31 -5.86
C SER A 5 3.28 33.05 -7.03
N PRO A 6 3.71 33.20 -8.29
CA PRO A 6 2.84 32.99 -9.45
C PRO A 6 2.24 31.58 -9.40
N VAL A 7 0.91 31.50 -9.56
CA VAL A 7 0.18 30.23 -9.57
C VAL A 7 0.65 29.41 -10.78
N GLN A 8 1.18 28.23 -10.53
CA GLN A 8 1.60 27.30 -11.59
C GLN A 8 0.35 26.67 -12.23
N ASP A 9 0.21 26.72 -13.56
CA ASP A 9 -0.86 26.06 -14.32
C ASP A 9 -0.29 24.84 -15.04
N LEU A 10 -0.92 23.68 -14.88
CA LEU A 10 -0.45 22.37 -15.34
C LEU A 10 -1.55 21.63 -16.11
N ASP A 11 -1.16 20.76 -17.02
CA ASP A 11 -2.10 19.77 -17.55
C ASP A 11 -2.39 18.68 -16.52
N VAL A 12 -1.36 18.18 -15.83
CA VAL A 12 -1.53 17.11 -14.83
C VAL A 12 -0.76 17.43 -13.56
N LEU A 13 -1.44 17.40 -12.41
CA LEU A 13 -0.81 17.39 -11.10
C LEU A 13 -0.85 15.99 -10.50
N ILE A 14 0.31 15.41 -10.26
CA ILE A 14 0.45 14.13 -9.56
C ILE A 14 0.62 14.42 -8.06
N VAL A 15 -0.12 13.67 -7.22
CA VAL A 15 -0.05 13.80 -5.77
C VAL A 15 0.70 12.61 -5.18
N GLY A 16 1.88 12.86 -4.60
CA GLY A 16 2.74 11.88 -3.93
C GLY A 16 3.91 11.39 -4.82
N ALA A 17 5.13 11.44 -4.28
CA ALA A 17 6.36 10.91 -4.89
C ALA A 17 6.71 9.51 -4.35
N GLY A 18 5.69 8.70 -4.09
CA GLY A 18 5.84 7.26 -3.87
C GLY A 18 5.92 6.49 -5.18
N ILE A 19 5.91 5.16 -5.09
CA ILE A 19 6.04 4.27 -6.25
C ILE A 19 4.94 4.49 -7.31
N SER A 20 3.72 4.88 -6.92
CA SER A 20 2.67 5.20 -7.88
C SER A 20 2.95 6.49 -8.65
N GLY A 21 3.40 7.55 -7.98
CA GLY A 21 3.60 8.85 -8.62
C GLY A 21 4.83 8.91 -9.50
N ILE A 22 5.91 8.26 -9.07
CA ILE A 22 7.13 8.09 -9.89
C ILE A 22 6.78 7.32 -11.17
N GLY A 23 6.06 6.20 -11.05
CA GLY A 23 5.61 5.42 -12.21
C GLY A 23 4.69 6.24 -13.13
N ALA A 24 3.69 6.94 -12.57
CA ALA A 24 2.79 7.80 -13.33
C ALA A 24 3.52 8.87 -14.13
N ALA A 25 4.55 9.51 -13.57
CA ALA A 25 5.36 10.51 -14.26
C ALA A 25 6.12 9.92 -15.46
N VAL A 26 6.70 8.72 -15.33
CA VAL A 26 7.35 8.03 -16.46
C VAL A 26 6.34 7.69 -17.55
N HIS A 27 5.16 7.19 -17.19
CA HIS A 27 4.08 6.94 -18.15
C HIS A 27 3.65 8.23 -18.89
N LEU A 28 3.49 9.35 -18.17
CA LEU A 28 3.18 10.64 -18.79
C LEU A 28 4.28 11.11 -19.74
N GLN A 29 5.55 11.06 -19.34
CA GLN A 29 6.68 11.46 -20.19
C GLN A 29 6.73 10.64 -21.49
N GLN A 30 6.47 9.33 -21.41
CA GLN A 30 6.56 8.42 -22.56
C GLN A 30 5.35 8.51 -23.48
N GLN A 31 4.13 8.59 -22.92
CA GLN A 31 2.89 8.44 -23.68
C GLN A 31 2.20 9.79 -23.95
N CYS A 32 2.49 10.82 -23.16
CA CYS A 32 1.92 12.15 -23.28
C CYS A 32 3.01 13.25 -23.22
N PRO A 33 4.09 13.19 -24.02
CA PRO A 33 5.27 14.05 -23.89
C PRO A 33 5.01 15.55 -24.01
N GLY A 34 3.88 15.95 -24.61
CA GLY A 34 3.48 17.36 -24.74
C GLY A 34 2.77 17.94 -23.52
N LYS A 35 2.48 17.15 -22.48
CA LYS A 35 1.76 17.61 -21.29
C LYS A 35 2.71 18.22 -20.26
N THR A 36 2.28 19.33 -19.67
CA THR A 36 2.94 19.92 -18.51
C THR A 36 2.50 19.24 -17.22
N TRP A 37 3.44 18.85 -16.37
CA TRP A 37 3.13 18.16 -15.12
C TRP A 37 4.15 18.43 -14.01
N ALA A 38 3.72 18.18 -12.78
CA ALA A 38 4.55 18.19 -11.58
C ALA A 38 4.02 17.16 -10.56
N ILE A 39 4.88 16.77 -9.61
CA ILE A 39 4.53 15.96 -8.44
C ILE A 39 4.63 16.83 -7.19
N LEU A 40 3.59 16.86 -6.34
CA LEU A 40 3.70 17.39 -4.98
C LEU A 40 3.87 16.25 -3.98
N GLU A 41 4.86 16.34 -3.11
CA GLU A 41 5.14 15.37 -2.05
C GLU A 41 5.23 16.05 -0.69
N SER A 42 4.51 15.51 0.29
CA SER A 42 4.48 16.01 1.68
C SER A 42 5.81 15.80 2.42
N GLN A 43 6.51 14.71 2.13
CA GLN A 43 7.79 14.35 2.73
C GLN A 43 8.93 15.15 2.12
N ASP A 44 10.08 15.15 2.80
CA ASP A 44 11.32 15.78 2.36
C ASP A 44 12.15 14.95 1.36
N GLY A 45 11.59 13.84 0.89
CA GLY A 45 12.20 12.96 -0.11
C GLY A 45 11.18 11.97 -0.66
N PHE A 46 11.57 11.22 -1.69
CA PHE A 46 10.71 10.26 -2.36
C PHE A 46 10.61 8.91 -1.62
N GLY A 47 9.69 8.06 -2.09
CA GLY A 47 9.58 6.67 -1.67
C GLY A 47 8.31 6.33 -0.88
N GLY A 48 7.57 7.33 -0.40
CA GLY A 48 6.32 7.12 0.33
C GLY A 48 6.52 6.22 1.55
N THR A 49 5.77 5.11 1.64
CA THR A 49 5.83 4.13 2.72
C THR A 49 7.24 3.61 3.03
N TRP A 50 8.12 3.50 2.04
CA TRP A 50 9.51 3.03 2.20
C TRP A 50 10.42 4.05 2.89
N ARG A 51 10.04 5.33 2.88
CA ARG A 51 10.69 6.40 3.63
C ARG A 51 10.09 6.55 5.03
N THR A 52 8.77 6.42 5.14
CA THR A 52 8.03 6.65 6.39
C THR A 52 8.37 5.64 7.47
N HIS A 53 8.43 4.35 7.14
CA HIS A 53 8.72 3.32 8.13
C HIS A 53 10.23 3.25 8.39
N ARG A 54 10.64 3.22 9.66
CA ARG A 54 12.05 3.17 10.08
C ARG A 54 12.37 2.10 11.12
N TYR A 55 11.42 1.23 11.43
CA TYR A 55 11.65 0.11 12.34
C TYR A 55 12.63 -0.93 11.76
N PRO A 56 13.33 -1.73 12.59
CA PRO A 56 14.26 -2.75 12.11
C PRO A 56 13.60 -3.81 11.22
N GLY A 57 14.27 -4.19 10.12
CA GLY A 57 13.85 -5.31 9.28
C GLY A 57 12.83 -4.99 8.19
N ILE A 58 12.56 -3.72 7.89
CA ILE A 58 11.62 -3.34 6.82
C ILE A 58 12.07 -3.90 5.47
N ARG A 59 11.15 -4.64 4.86
CA ARG A 59 11.31 -5.30 3.56
C ARG A 59 9.95 -5.44 2.88
N SER A 60 9.99 -5.66 1.58
CA SER A 60 8.80 -6.07 0.84
C SER A 60 8.26 -7.40 1.33
N ASP A 61 6.95 -7.57 1.23
CA ASP A 61 6.27 -8.86 1.36
C ASP A 61 5.80 -9.40 0.01
N SER A 62 6.06 -8.66 -1.07
CA SER A 62 5.81 -9.02 -2.46
C SER A 62 7.15 -9.20 -3.19
N ASP A 63 7.20 -10.12 -4.15
CA ASP A 63 8.42 -10.32 -4.93
C ASP A 63 8.69 -9.11 -5.85
N LEU A 64 9.97 -8.82 -6.08
CA LEU A 64 10.37 -7.66 -6.86
C LEU A 64 10.44 -7.88 -8.37
N PHE A 65 10.32 -9.13 -8.85
CA PHE A 65 10.07 -9.37 -10.26
C PHE A 65 8.69 -8.87 -10.69
N THR A 66 7.72 -8.83 -9.76
CA THR A 66 6.40 -8.25 -10.00
C THR A 66 6.24 -6.85 -9.40
N PHE A 67 6.97 -6.52 -8.32
CA PHE A 67 6.95 -5.18 -7.70
C PHE A 67 7.78 -4.15 -8.48
N GLY A 68 8.85 -4.53 -9.18
CA GLY A 68 9.53 -3.64 -10.12
C GLY A 68 8.61 -3.18 -11.25
N TYR A 69 8.83 -1.96 -11.74
CA TYR A 69 8.15 -1.39 -12.90
C TYR A 69 8.40 -2.23 -14.15
N ARG A 70 7.40 -2.29 -15.05
CA ARG A 70 7.57 -2.94 -16.36
C ARG A 70 8.73 -2.34 -17.18
N PHE A 71 8.97 -1.04 -17.06
CA PHE A 71 10.01 -0.31 -17.80
C PHE A 71 11.39 -0.31 -17.12
N LYS A 72 11.48 -0.72 -15.84
CA LYS A 72 12.75 -0.86 -15.12
C LYS A 72 12.79 -2.20 -14.38
N PRO A 73 13.24 -3.27 -15.04
CA PRO A 73 13.37 -4.60 -14.45
C PRO A 73 14.12 -4.61 -13.11
N TRP A 74 13.67 -5.44 -12.17
CA TRP A 74 14.41 -5.70 -10.94
C TRP A 74 15.40 -6.85 -11.12
N MET A 75 16.65 -6.64 -10.68
CA MET A 75 17.73 -7.63 -10.88
C MET A 75 18.24 -8.28 -9.59
N GLY A 76 17.86 -7.74 -8.43
CA GLY A 76 18.31 -8.22 -7.11
C GLY A 76 17.56 -9.45 -6.60
N LYS A 77 17.59 -9.64 -5.28
CA LYS A 77 16.84 -10.71 -4.59
C LYS A 77 15.32 -10.47 -4.70
N PRO A 78 14.49 -11.53 -4.68
CA PRO A 78 13.04 -11.38 -4.79
C PRO A 78 12.43 -10.48 -3.71
N ILE A 79 12.89 -10.58 -2.46
CA ILE A 79 12.46 -9.71 -1.37
C ILE A 79 13.59 -8.74 -1.04
N ALA A 80 13.34 -7.45 -1.26
CA ALA A 80 14.30 -6.40 -0.93
C ALA A 80 13.89 -5.60 0.30
N THR A 81 14.90 -5.01 0.91
CA THR A 81 14.81 -4.06 2.01
C THR A 81 14.25 -2.70 1.56
N ALA A 82 13.82 -1.87 2.51
CA ALA A 82 13.42 -0.49 2.21
C ALA A 82 14.54 0.31 1.51
N ALA A 83 15.79 0.15 1.94
CA ALA A 83 16.94 0.84 1.36
C ALA A 83 17.17 0.47 -0.11
N GLU A 84 17.09 -0.82 -0.43
CA GLU A 84 17.19 -1.32 -1.81
C GLU A 84 16.05 -0.82 -2.70
N ILE A 85 14.81 -0.75 -2.17
CA ILE A 85 13.67 -0.18 -2.90
C ILE A 85 13.83 1.33 -3.10
N LEU A 86 14.30 2.07 -2.08
CA LEU A 86 14.60 3.49 -2.22
C LEU A 86 15.70 3.74 -3.24
N ALA A 87 16.76 2.95 -3.26
CA ALA A 87 17.80 3.04 -4.27
C ALA A 87 17.22 2.85 -5.69
N TYR A 88 16.42 1.81 -5.89
CA TYR A 88 15.75 1.55 -7.15
C TYR A 88 14.83 2.69 -7.61
N LEU A 89 14.04 3.29 -6.71
CA LEU A 89 13.21 4.45 -7.05
C LEU A 89 14.03 5.69 -7.37
N GLY A 90 15.17 5.88 -6.70
CA GLY A 90 16.12 6.95 -7.00
C GLY A 90 16.71 6.79 -8.39
N GLU A 91 17.13 5.58 -8.76
CA GLU A 91 17.61 5.28 -10.12
C GLU A 91 16.55 5.59 -11.19
N VAL A 92 15.26 5.29 -10.95
CA VAL A 92 14.17 5.67 -11.89
C VAL A 92 14.08 7.18 -12.03
N ILE A 93 14.16 7.92 -10.93
CA ILE A 93 14.09 9.38 -10.93
C ILE A 93 15.26 9.96 -11.75
N ASP A 94 16.46 9.41 -11.58
CA ASP A 94 17.67 9.87 -12.26
C ASP A 94 17.65 9.51 -13.76
N GLU A 95 17.34 8.25 -14.10
CA GLU A 95 17.28 7.74 -15.49
C GLU A 95 16.25 8.49 -16.35
N HIS A 96 15.17 8.95 -15.74
CA HIS A 96 14.08 9.67 -16.42
C HIS A 96 14.09 11.19 -16.17
N GLY A 97 15.09 11.71 -15.45
CA GLY A 97 15.24 13.14 -15.18
C GLY A 97 14.04 13.76 -14.45
N LEU A 98 13.42 13.03 -13.51
CA LEU A 98 12.17 13.46 -12.86
C LEU A 98 12.40 14.50 -11.75
N ALA A 99 13.61 14.59 -11.19
CA ALA A 99 13.89 15.42 -10.01
C ALA A 99 13.42 16.88 -10.10
N PRO A 100 13.58 17.61 -11.23
CA PRO A 100 13.10 18.99 -11.37
C PRO A 100 11.58 19.15 -11.29
N HIS A 101 10.83 18.05 -11.47
CA HIS A 101 9.37 18.05 -11.48
C HIS A 101 8.76 17.63 -10.14
N ILE A 102 9.58 17.25 -9.15
CA ILE A 102 9.12 16.81 -7.83
C ILE A 102 9.32 17.93 -6.81
N GLN A 103 8.22 18.38 -6.22
CA GLN A 103 8.21 19.41 -5.18
C GLN A 103 7.99 18.76 -3.82
N TYR A 104 9.08 18.52 -3.10
CA TYR A 104 9.07 17.96 -1.74
C TYR A 104 8.60 18.98 -0.69
N ARG A 105 8.20 18.50 0.48
CA ARG A 105 7.70 19.31 1.60
C ARG A 105 6.46 20.16 1.25
N HIS A 106 5.64 19.71 0.31
CA HIS A 106 4.38 20.33 -0.07
C HIS A 106 3.22 19.47 0.45
N GLY A 107 2.69 19.83 1.62
CA GLY A 107 1.50 19.19 2.20
C GLY A 107 0.23 19.78 1.61
N ILE A 108 -0.49 19.02 0.78
CA ILE A 108 -1.77 19.47 0.21
C ILE A 108 -2.84 19.50 1.31
N GLN A 109 -3.55 20.63 1.42
CA GLN A 109 -4.63 20.84 2.39
C GLN A 109 -6.01 20.72 1.71
N SER A 110 -6.14 21.23 0.49
CA SER A 110 -7.40 21.21 -0.25
C SER A 110 -7.21 21.15 -1.76
N ALA A 111 -8.22 20.61 -2.44
CA ALA A 111 -8.35 20.60 -3.89
C ALA A 111 -9.79 20.99 -4.27
N ALA A 112 -9.95 22.10 -4.99
CA ALA A 112 -11.24 22.63 -5.37
C ALA A 112 -11.38 22.66 -6.90
N TRP A 113 -12.40 21.99 -7.43
CA TRP A 113 -12.75 22.07 -8.84
C TRP A 113 -13.62 23.29 -9.12
N ASP A 114 -13.28 24.00 -10.20
CA ASP A 114 -14.06 25.09 -10.78
C ASP A 114 -14.57 24.65 -12.16
N SER A 115 -15.89 24.50 -12.29
CA SER A 115 -16.54 24.07 -13.52
C SER A 115 -16.53 25.13 -14.63
N THR A 116 -16.39 26.41 -14.28
CA THR A 116 -16.25 27.52 -15.24
C THR A 116 -14.85 27.53 -15.84
N ALA A 117 -13.83 27.41 -14.98
CA ALA A 117 -12.43 27.36 -15.41
C ALA A 117 -12.04 25.98 -15.99
N LYS A 118 -12.80 24.93 -15.67
CA LYS A 118 -12.49 23.52 -15.98
C LYS A 118 -11.11 23.13 -15.43
N ARG A 119 -10.87 23.45 -14.14
CA ARG A 119 -9.57 23.25 -13.46
C ARG A 119 -9.76 22.89 -12.00
N TRP A 120 -8.83 22.10 -11.47
CA TRP A 120 -8.58 21.97 -10.05
C TRP A 120 -7.65 23.11 -9.59
N THR A 121 -7.98 23.76 -8.47
CA THR A 121 -7.06 24.60 -7.70
C THR A 121 -6.67 23.83 -6.44
N VAL A 122 -5.40 23.49 -6.33
CA VAL A 122 -4.83 22.75 -5.21
C VAL A 122 -4.08 23.73 -4.31
N THR A 123 -4.44 23.74 -3.03
CA THR A 123 -3.80 24.57 -2.00
C THR A 123 -2.93 23.68 -1.14
N ALA A 124 -1.64 24.02 -1.04
CA ALA A 124 -0.66 23.28 -0.24
C ALA A 124 0.09 24.22 0.70
N THR A 125 0.65 23.65 1.76
CA THR A 125 1.55 24.34 2.69
C THR A 125 2.96 23.80 2.52
N ARG A 126 3.96 24.68 2.54
CA ARG A 126 5.38 24.32 2.52
C ARG A 126 6.17 25.17 3.52
N PRO A 127 7.38 24.77 3.92
CA PRO A 127 8.27 25.63 4.69
C PRO A 127 8.53 26.95 3.93
N ALA A 128 8.42 28.08 4.62
CA ALA A 128 8.68 29.39 4.03
C ALA A 128 10.16 29.52 3.61
N ALA A 129 10.42 30.23 2.50
CA ALA A 129 11.76 30.37 1.95
C ALA A 129 12.75 31.11 2.87
N ASP A 130 12.23 31.96 3.76
CA ASP A 130 12.99 32.68 4.80
C ASP A 130 13.20 31.84 6.08
N GLY A 131 12.68 30.60 6.11
CA GLY A 131 12.74 29.70 7.26
C GLY A 131 11.73 30.02 8.37
N ALA A 132 10.91 31.05 8.22
CA ALA A 132 9.95 31.49 9.23
C ALA A 132 8.59 30.79 9.06
N GLY A 133 8.50 29.53 9.50
CA GLY A 133 7.24 28.79 9.55
C GLY A 133 6.81 28.20 8.20
N SER A 134 5.51 28.20 7.94
CA SER A 134 4.93 27.66 6.69
C SER A 134 4.27 28.77 5.87
N GLU A 135 4.36 28.64 4.55
CA GLU A 135 3.64 29.47 3.60
C GLU A 135 2.64 28.62 2.80
N THR A 136 1.56 29.26 2.36
CA THR A 136 0.54 28.67 1.50
C THR A 136 0.89 28.93 0.04
N VAL A 137 0.83 27.88 -0.77
CA VAL A 137 1.02 27.93 -2.21
C VAL A 137 -0.17 27.33 -2.94
N GLN A 138 -0.41 27.79 -4.17
CA GLN A 138 -1.48 27.28 -5.02
C GLN A 138 -0.94 26.80 -6.37
N VAL A 139 -1.46 25.67 -6.80
CA VAL A 139 -1.19 25.07 -8.11
C VAL A 139 -2.54 24.80 -8.79
N ARG A 140 -2.67 25.15 -10.07
CA ARG A 140 -3.83 24.82 -10.89
C ARG A 140 -3.49 23.69 -11.84
N ALA A 141 -4.43 22.77 -12.03
CA ALA A 141 -4.25 21.65 -12.94
C ALA A 141 -5.54 21.31 -13.69
N ARG A 142 -5.41 20.86 -14.95
CA ARG A 142 -6.54 20.29 -15.70
C ARG A 142 -6.97 18.96 -15.12
N PHE A 143 -6.00 18.13 -14.76
CA PHE A 143 -6.21 16.78 -14.27
C PHE A 143 -5.45 16.53 -12.97
N LEU A 144 -6.09 15.89 -12.01
CA LEU A 144 -5.50 15.53 -10.72
C LEU A 144 -5.31 14.01 -10.66
N TRP A 145 -4.05 13.58 -10.52
CA TRP A 145 -3.70 12.17 -10.45
C TRP A 145 -3.23 11.80 -9.04
N MET A 146 -4.10 11.14 -8.30
CA MET A 146 -3.92 10.81 -6.89
C MET A 146 -3.06 9.53 -6.75
N CYS A 147 -1.80 9.71 -6.35
CA CYS A 147 -0.77 8.66 -6.22
C CYS A 147 -0.15 8.56 -4.82
N GLN A 148 -0.80 9.15 -3.82
CA GLN A 148 -0.33 9.30 -2.44
C GLN A 148 -0.38 8.01 -1.61
N GLY A 149 -0.94 6.94 -2.16
CA GLY A 149 -1.22 5.71 -1.43
C GLY A 149 -2.44 5.86 -0.51
N TYR A 150 -2.48 5.07 0.56
CA TYR A 150 -3.64 4.91 1.43
C TYR A 150 -3.28 4.90 2.92
N TYR A 151 -2.05 5.32 3.26
CA TYR A 151 -1.56 5.41 4.63
C TYR A 151 -1.65 6.85 5.13
N ARG A 152 -2.09 7.04 6.37
CA ARG A 152 -1.81 8.30 7.07
C ARG A 152 -0.36 8.25 7.57
N HIS A 153 0.54 8.96 6.91
CA HIS A 153 1.98 8.91 7.19
C HIS A 153 2.38 9.55 8.54
N GLY A 154 1.59 10.49 9.06
CA GLY A 154 1.86 11.17 10.33
C GLY A 154 1.43 10.39 11.58
N GLU A 155 0.56 9.39 11.45
CA GLU A 155 -0.09 8.74 12.59
C GLU A 155 -0.41 7.27 12.30
N GLY A 156 0.13 6.38 13.15
CA GLY A 156 -0.18 4.96 13.14
C GLY A 156 -1.39 4.62 14.00
N TYR A 157 -2.02 3.47 13.77
CA TYR A 157 -3.19 3.06 14.55
C TYR A 157 -2.78 2.31 15.81
N THR A 158 -2.92 2.96 16.97
CA THR A 158 -2.74 2.31 18.28
C THR A 158 -4.09 2.29 19.02
N PRO A 159 -4.68 1.11 19.30
CA PRO A 159 -5.84 1.00 20.18
C PRO A 159 -5.55 1.55 21.58
N SER A 160 -6.60 2.03 22.25
CA SER A 160 -6.52 2.29 23.69
C SER A 160 -6.81 1.00 24.47
N TRP A 161 -5.95 0.67 25.43
CA TRP A 161 -6.17 -0.44 26.37
C TRP A 161 -6.31 0.06 27.81
N PRO A 162 -7.12 -0.59 28.66
CA PRO A 162 -7.21 -0.23 30.07
C PRO A 162 -5.84 -0.29 30.75
N GLY A 163 -5.51 0.75 31.52
CA GLY A 163 -4.27 0.83 32.31
C GLY A 163 -3.02 1.15 31.51
N MET A 164 -3.12 1.46 30.22
CA MET A 164 -1.95 1.78 29.38
C MET A 164 -1.18 3.02 29.89
N ASP A 165 -1.89 3.95 30.55
CA ASP A 165 -1.37 5.15 31.20
C ASP A 165 -0.50 4.87 32.43
N ARG A 166 -0.64 3.70 33.07
CA ARG A 166 0.15 3.30 34.26
C ARG A 166 1.39 2.48 33.92
N TYR A 167 1.56 2.08 32.66
CA TYR A 167 2.69 1.29 32.22
C TYR A 167 3.98 2.12 32.31
N GLN A 168 4.98 1.61 33.02
CA GLN A 168 6.24 2.33 33.28
C GLN A 168 7.30 2.07 32.21
N GLY A 169 7.10 1.05 31.36
CA GLY A 169 7.96 0.78 30.20
C GLY A 169 7.65 1.68 29.02
N ARG A 170 8.33 1.45 27.89
CA ARG A 170 8.18 2.27 26.68
C ARG A 170 7.18 1.66 25.71
N VAL A 171 6.17 2.42 25.30
CA VAL A 171 5.28 2.04 24.19
C VAL A 171 5.78 2.68 22.90
N VAL A 172 5.93 1.88 21.84
CA VAL A 172 6.48 2.31 20.55
C VAL A 172 5.58 1.84 19.42
N HIS A 173 5.20 2.75 18.52
CA HIS A 173 4.54 2.38 17.27
C HIS A 173 5.59 2.25 16.14
N PRO A 174 5.56 1.19 15.31
CA PRO A 174 6.56 0.98 14.26
C PRO A 174 6.71 2.13 13.24
N GLN A 175 5.63 2.86 12.96
CA GLN A 175 5.64 4.01 12.05
C GLN A 175 6.45 5.20 12.58
N THR A 176 6.55 5.36 13.91
CA THR A 176 7.28 6.43 14.58
C THR A 176 8.41 5.84 15.44
N TRP A 177 9.12 4.86 14.87
CA TRP A 177 10.21 4.16 15.54
C TRP A 177 11.29 5.16 16.01
N PRO A 178 11.62 5.20 17.32
CA PRO A 178 12.62 6.11 17.86
C PRO A 178 14.05 5.69 17.50
N ASP A 179 14.89 6.67 17.16
CA ASP A 179 16.30 6.44 16.82
C ASP A 179 17.14 6.06 18.05
N ASP A 180 16.68 6.40 19.26
CA ASP A 180 17.35 6.17 20.55
C ASP A 180 16.91 4.87 21.26
N LEU A 181 16.10 4.03 20.61
CA LEU A 181 15.56 2.83 21.24
C LEU A 181 16.59 1.70 21.33
N ASP A 182 17.17 1.52 22.52
CA ASP A 182 18.00 0.36 22.86
C ASP A 182 17.14 -0.78 23.43
N LEU A 183 17.24 -1.96 22.81
CA LEU A 183 16.54 -3.17 23.21
C LEU A 183 17.43 -4.15 24.00
N THR A 184 18.71 -3.84 24.19
CA THR A 184 19.68 -4.72 24.85
C THR A 184 19.21 -5.10 26.26
N GLY A 185 19.09 -6.41 26.50
CA GLY A 185 18.62 -6.93 27.79
C GLY A 185 17.15 -6.66 28.12
N LYS A 186 16.36 -6.11 27.18
CA LYS A 186 14.93 -5.80 27.38
C LYS A 186 14.04 -6.95 26.96
N ARG A 187 12.92 -7.12 27.66
CA ARG A 187 11.79 -7.95 27.25
C ARG A 187 10.84 -7.13 26.40
N VAL A 188 10.59 -7.59 25.18
CA VAL A 188 9.79 -6.87 24.20
C VAL A 188 8.50 -7.63 23.92
N VAL A 189 7.35 -6.96 24.01
CA VAL A 189 6.07 -7.51 23.53
C VAL A 189 5.67 -6.78 22.26
N VAL A 190 5.52 -7.50 21.15
CA VAL A 190 5.04 -6.96 19.87
C VAL A 190 3.57 -7.33 19.71
N ILE A 191 2.67 -6.35 19.77
CA ILE A 191 1.23 -6.53 19.62
C ILE A 191 0.87 -6.48 18.13
N GLY A 192 0.44 -7.62 17.58
CA GLY A 192 0.05 -7.79 16.19
C GLY A 192 0.74 -8.98 15.52
N SER A 193 0.15 -9.48 14.44
CA SER A 193 0.62 -10.65 13.68
C SER A 193 0.78 -10.41 12.18
N GLY A 194 0.57 -9.16 11.75
CA GLY A 194 0.71 -8.77 10.34
C GLY A 194 2.15 -8.68 9.85
N ALA A 195 2.33 -8.21 8.62
CA ALA A 195 3.64 -8.07 7.98
C ALA A 195 4.66 -7.29 8.83
N THR A 196 4.24 -6.25 9.54
CA THR A 196 5.12 -5.49 10.45
C THR A 196 5.70 -6.36 11.56
N ALA A 197 4.91 -7.21 12.22
CA ALA A 197 5.42 -8.12 13.25
C ALA A 197 6.33 -9.19 12.64
N ALA A 198 5.93 -9.75 11.49
CA ALA A 198 6.67 -10.79 10.78
C ALA A 198 8.07 -10.35 10.31
N THR A 199 8.28 -9.04 10.15
CA THR A 199 9.54 -8.44 9.72
C THR A 199 10.36 -7.91 10.90
N LEU A 200 9.69 -7.27 11.87
CA LEU A 200 10.34 -6.68 13.04
C LEU A 200 10.91 -7.73 13.99
N ILE A 201 10.12 -8.75 14.35
CA ILE A 201 10.49 -9.75 15.35
C ILE A 201 11.81 -10.44 15.01
N PRO A 202 12.00 -11.05 13.81
CA PRO A 202 13.27 -11.68 13.49
C PRO A 202 14.43 -10.68 13.45
N ALA A 203 14.20 -9.40 13.17
CA ALA A 203 15.23 -8.37 13.14
C ALA A 203 15.67 -7.85 14.53
N ILE A 204 14.95 -8.20 15.59
CA ILE A 204 15.27 -7.80 16.97
C ILE A 204 15.47 -8.99 17.92
N ALA A 205 15.16 -10.21 17.49
CA ALA A 205 15.16 -11.41 18.34
C ALA A 205 16.53 -11.68 19.01
N ASP A 206 17.63 -11.37 18.33
CA ASP A 206 19.00 -11.51 18.83
C ASP A 206 19.55 -10.22 19.48
N ARG A 207 18.74 -9.15 19.54
CA ARG A 207 19.11 -7.81 20.05
C ARG A 207 18.39 -7.43 21.34
N CYS A 208 17.58 -8.33 21.89
CA CYS A 208 16.84 -8.14 23.12
C CYS A 208 17.00 -9.35 24.05
N ALA A 209 16.55 -9.25 25.31
CA ALA A 209 16.57 -10.42 26.20
C ALA A 209 15.58 -11.48 25.72
N HIS A 210 14.40 -11.07 25.26
CA HIS A 210 13.37 -11.94 24.70
C HIS A 210 12.30 -11.11 23.99
N VAL A 211 11.74 -11.60 22.88
CA VAL A 211 10.62 -10.97 22.18
C VAL A 211 9.39 -11.90 22.12
N THR A 212 8.23 -11.38 22.50
CA THR A 212 6.96 -12.11 22.44
C THR A 212 6.02 -11.46 21.43
N MET A 213 5.60 -12.20 20.40
CA MET A 213 4.50 -11.80 19.54
C MET A 213 3.17 -12.05 20.27
N LEU A 214 2.43 -10.99 20.59
CA LEU A 214 1.08 -11.09 21.12
C LEU A 214 0.08 -10.82 20.00
N GLN A 215 -0.81 -11.78 19.74
CA GLN A 215 -1.81 -11.67 18.67
C GLN A 215 -3.19 -12.08 19.15
N ARG A 216 -4.21 -11.36 18.66
CA ARG A 216 -5.62 -11.74 18.88
C ARG A 216 -6.07 -12.82 17.90
N SER A 217 -5.61 -12.73 16.66
CA SER A 217 -6.01 -13.63 15.58
C SER A 217 -4.76 -14.01 14.77
N PRO A 218 -4.51 -15.31 14.56
CA PRO A 218 -3.40 -15.77 13.75
C PRO A 218 -3.43 -15.21 12.32
N THR A 219 -2.25 -15.09 11.71
CA THR A 219 -2.05 -14.78 10.29
C THR A 219 -1.52 -16.00 9.56
N PHE A 220 -1.92 -16.19 8.29
CA PHE A 220 -1.26 -17.18 7.42
C PHE A 220 0.13 -16.70 7.02
N PHE A 221 1.08 -17.63 7.06
CA PHE A 221 2.45 -17.39 6.65
C PHE A 221 2.84 -18.33 5.52
N ILE A 222 3.70 -17.83 4.63
CA ILE A 222 4.45 -18.63 3.68
C ILE A 222 5.94 -18.36 3.88
N THR A 223 6.77 -19.37 3.69
CA THR A 223 8.22 -19.27 3.86
C THR A 223 8.92 -19.87 2.66
N GLY A 224 10.10 -19.34 2.34
CA GLY A 224 10.94 -19.81 1.24
C GLY A 224 12.28 -19.10 1.26
N ARG A 225 13.24 -19.56 0.47
CA ARG A 225 14.53 -18.86 0.33
C ARG A 225 14.29 -17.47 -0.26
N ASN A 226 15.06 -16.47 0.14
CA ASN A 226 15.08 -15.18 -0.55
C ASN A 226 15.92 -15.26 -1.85
N ALA A 227 15.51 -16.16 -2.75
CA ALA A 227 16.14 -16.45 -4.04
C ALA A 227 15.08 -16.96 -5.02
N ASN A 228 15.38 -16.94 -6.32
CA ASN A 228 14.51 -17.48 -7.35
C ASN A 228 15.30 -18.43 -8.24
N GLU A 229 15.03 -19.73 -8.13
CA GLU A 229 15.78 -20.78 -8.82
C GLU A 229 15.74 -20.64 -10.34
N LEU A 230 14.61 -20.19 -10.89
CA LEU A 230 14.50 -19.93 -12.32
C LEU A 230 15.37 -18.75 -12.74
N ALA A 231 15.37 -17.66 -11.98
CA ALA A 231 16.26 -16.52 -12.24
C ALA A 231 17.73 -16.94 -12.15
N ASP A 232 18.10 -17.70 -11.12
CA ASP A 232 19.47 -18.17 -10.91
C ASP A 232 19.92 -19.09 -12.07
N THR A 233 19.04 -19.99 -12.52
CA THR A 233 19.30 -20.87 -13.67
C THR A 233 19.48 -20.07 -14.97
N LEU A 234 18.59 -19.10 -15.24
CA LEU A 234 18.68 -18.28 -16.45
C LEU A 234 19.95 -17.41 -16.46
N ARG A 235 20.35 -16.86 -15.31
CA ARG A 235 21.63 -16.14 -15.19
C ARG A 235 22.84 -17.06 -15.42
N GLN A 236 22.82 -18.30 -14.91
CA GLN A 236 23.88 -19.29 -15.17
C GLN A 236 23.98 -19.69 -16.64
N LEU A 237 22.86 -19.66 -17.37
CA LEU A 237 22.80 -19.89 -18.81
C LEU A 237 23.13 -18.63 -19.64
N GLU A 238 23.57 -17.54 -18.99
CA GLU A 238 23.92 -16.26 -19.63
C GLU A 238 22.77 -15.64 -20.46
N ILE A 239 21.52 -15.91 -20.07
CA ILE A 239 20.34 -15.31 -20.69
C ILE A 239 20.32 -13.81 -20.33
N PRO A 240 20.13 -12.89 -21.30
CA PRO A 240 20.15 -11.46 -21.02
C PRO A 240 19.14 -11.05 -19.95
N ASP A 241 19.51 -10.09 -19.12
CA ASP A 241 18.75 -9.65 -17.95
C ASP A 241 17.29 -9.32 -18.24
N ALA A 242 17.01 -8.64 -19.36
CA ALA A 242 15.65 -8.31 -19.78
C ALA A 242 14.79 -9.57 -20.01
N TRP A 243 15.36 -10.61 -20.65
CA TRP A 243 14.69 -11.88 -20.86
C TRP A 243 14.54 -12.67 -19.57
N THR A 244 15.59 -12.69 -18.73
CA THR A 244 15.56 -13.33 -17.42
C THR A 244 14.44 -12.75 -16.56
N HIS A 245 14.37 -11.42 -16.44
CA HIS A 245 13.31 -10.75 -15.69
C HIS A 245 11.93 -11.07 -16.26
N GLU A 246 11.73 -10.95 -17.58
CA GLU A 246 10.42 -11.17 -18.19
C GLU A 246 9.92 -12.62 -18.03
N ILE A 247 10.81 -13.61 -18.22
CA ILE A 247 10.49 -15.03 -18.01
C ILE A 247 10.10 -15.28 -16.55
N VAL A 248 10.90 -14.78 -15.61
CA VAL A 248 10.66 -14.96 -14.16
C VAL A 248 9.38 -14.26 -13.75
N ARG A 249 9.18 -13.01 -14.16
CA ARG A 249 7.96 -12.23 -13.89
C ARG A 249 6.72 -12.96 -14.37
N ARG A 250 6.72 -13.51 -15.60
CA ARG A 250 5.60 -14.31 -16.11
C ARG A 250 5.33 -15.56 -15.28
N LYS A 251 6.38 -16.28 -14.88
CA LYS A 251 6.25 -17.46 -14.02
C LYS A 251 5.66 -17.11 -12.66
N VAL A 252 6.16 -16.06 -12.02
CA VAL A 252 5.66 -15.61 -10.71
C VAL A 252 4.20 -15.16 -10.80
N LEU A 253 3.84 -14.41 -11.85
CA LEU A 253 2.45 -14.00 -12.08
C LEU A 253 1.53 -15.20 -12.32
N PHE A 254 1.99 -16.21 -13.06
CA PHE A 254 1.25 -17.46 -13.28
C PHE A 254 1.03 -18.23 -11.98
N ASP A 255 2.09 -18.41 -11.18
CA ASP A 255 2.01 -19.10 -9.89
C ASP A 255 1.10 -18.36 -8.91
N GLN A 256 1.21 -17.04 -8.84
CA GLN A 256 0.38 -16.19 -7.97
C GLN A 256 -1.09 -16.26 -8.38
N ALA A 257 -1.41 -16.16 -9.68
CA ALA A 257 -2.78 -16.28 -10.16
C ALA A 257 -3.39 -17.66 -9.83
N ASN A 258 -2.62 -18.73 -9.98
CA ASN A 258 -3.06 -20.07 -9.59
C ASN A 258 -3.24 -20.20 -8.08
N PHE A 259 -2.33 -19.64 -7.28
CA PHE A 259 -2.42 -19.67 -5.83
C PHE A 259 -3.68 -18.94 -5.32
N ILE A 260 -3.97 -17.74 -5.85
CA ILE A 260 -5.18 -16.98 -5.50
C ILE A 260 -6.44 -17.75 -5.89
N ARG A 261 -6.48 -18.32 -7.10
CA ARG A 261 -7.60 -19.16 -7.57
C ARG A 261 -7.86 -20.34 -6.63
N ARG A 262 -6.79 -21.06 -6.23
CA ARG A 262 -6.88 -22.19 -5.30
C ARG A 262 -7.38 -21.77 -3.91
N CYS A 263 -6.97 -20.59 -3.42
CA CYS A 263 -7.47 -20.07 -2.14
C CYS A 263 -9.00 -19.83 -2.14
N GLN A 264 -9.60 -19.62 -3.30
CA GLN A 264 -11.05 -19.48 -3.46
C GLN A 264 -11.74 -20.82 -3.72
N ALA A 265 -11.19 -21.64 -4.63
CA ALA A 265 -11.81 -22.88 -5.08
C ALA A 265 -11.63 -24.05 -4.09
N GLU A 266 -10.51 -24.10 -3.38
CA GLU A 266 -10.14 -25.18 -2.45
C GLU A 266 -9.48 -24.63 -1.16
N PRO A 267 -10.16 -23.72 -0.43
CA PRO A 267 -9.57 -22.98 0.69
C PRO A 267 -9.01 -23.88 1.80
N GLU A 268 -9.65 -25.01 2.09
CA GLU A 268 -9.20 -25.93 3.14
C GLU A 268 -7.94 -26.71 2.74
N VAL A 269 -7.78 -27.06 1.45
CA VAL A 269 -6.55 -27.70 0.95
C VAL A 269 -5.38 -26.73 1.09
N VAL A 270 -5.55 -25.49 0.61
CA VAL A 270 -4.50 -24.47 0.70
C VAL A 270 -4.19 -24.13 2.16
N ARG A 271 -5.19 -24.09 3.05
CA ARG A 271 -4.96 -23.95 4.50
C ARG A 271 -4.01 -25.02 5.00
N GLN A 272 -4.25 -26.29 4.69
CA GLN A 272 -3.40 -27.39 5.17
C GLN A 272 -1.98 -27.30 4.60
N GLU A 273 -1.82 -26.89 3.34
CA GLU A 273 -0.50 -26.66 2.73
C GLU A 273 0.29 -25.56 3.45
N LEU A 274 -0.36 -24.42 3.73
CA LEU A 274 0.27 -23.31 4.44
C LEU A 274 0.68 -23.72 5.87
N LEU A 275 -0.21 -24.41 6.59
CA LEU A 275 0.09 -24.91 7.94
C LEU A 275 1.20 -25.98 7.91
N ALA A 276 1.23 -26.85 6.90
CA ALA A 276 2.31 -27.82 6.73
C ALA A 276 3.67 -27.14 6.50
N GLY A 277 3.71 -26.07 5.70
CA GLY A 277 4.90 -25.24 5.51
C GLY A 277 5.41 -24.64 6.83
N VAL A 278 4.52 -24.11 7.66
CA VAL A 278 4.86 -23.58 8.99
C VAL A 278 5.35 -24.71 9.92
N ARG A 279 4.68 -25.87 9.94
CA ARG A 279 5.12 -27.04 10.74
C ARG A 279 6.52 -27.49 10.35
N ALA A 280 6.82 -27.55 9.05
CA ALA A 280 8.14 -27.89 8.55
C ALA A 280 9.22 -26.87 8.99
N ALA A 281 8.89 -25.57 8.94
CA ALA A 281 9.81 -24.51 9.35
C ALA A 281 10.11 -24.48 10.87
N LEU A 282 9.11 -24.77 11.70
CA LEU A 282 9.24 -24.89 13.15
C LEU A 282 9.95 -26.18 13.58
N GLY A 283 9.78 -27.25 12.82
CA GLY A 283 10.30 -28.58 13.08
C GLY A 283 9.46 -29.37 14.09
N PRO A 284 9.70 -30.70 14.22
CA PRO A 284 8.82 -31.61 14.96
C PRO A 284 8.59 -31.24 16.43
N ALA A 285 9.63 -30.77 17.13
CA ALA A 285 9.56 -30.40 18.54
C ALA A 285 8.60 -29.23 18.83
N HIS A 286 8.37 -28.37 17.84
CA HIS A 286 7.54 -27.16 17.97
C HIS A 286 6.27 -27.22 17.11
N ALA A 287 5.96 -28.37 16.49
CA ALA A 287 4.81 -28.52 15.60
C ALA A 287 3.46 -28.23 16.28
N HIS A 288 3.36 -28.49 17.58
CA HIS A 288 2.17 -28.19 18.39
C HIS A 288 1.82 -26.69 18.42
N LEU A 289 2.80 -25.80 18.23
CA LEU A 289 2.57 -24.35 18.17
C LEU A 289 1.73 -23.94 16.96
N VAL A 290 1.67 -24.76 15.90
CA VAL A 290 0.92 -24.41 14.69
C VAL A 290 -0.57 -24.32 14.97
N ASP A 291 -1.12 -25.31 15.66
CA ASP A 291 -2.55 -25.33 15.96
C ASP A 291 -2.91 -24.29 17.04
N GLN A 292 -1.95 -23.93 17.91
CA GLN A 292 -2.14 -22.92 18.97
C GLN A 292 -2.03 -21.48 18.44
N HIS A 293 -1.07 -21.21 17.55
CA HIS A 293 -0.63 -19.85 17.24
C HIS A 293 -0.59 -19.49 15.76
N PHE A 294 -0.70 -20.44 14.84
CA PHE A 294 -0.53 -20.17 13.41
C PHE A 294 -1.71 -20.62 12.54
N ASN A 295 -2.84 -21.01 13.14
CA ASN A 295 -4.05 -21.41 12.42
C ASN A 295 -5.15 -20.33 12.49
N PRO A 296 -5.30 -19.48 11.46
CA PRO A 296 -6.32 -18.42 11.43
C PRO A 296 -7.72 -19.00 11.29
N ARG A 297 -8.73 -18.21 11.67
CA ARG A 297 -10.16 -18.59 11.54
C ARG A 297 -10.79 -18.22 10.20
N TYR A 298 -10.07 -17.46 9.36
CA TYR A 298 -10.52 -17.00 8.05
C TYR A 298 -9.89 -17.85 6.94
N ARG A 299 -10.42 -17.79 5.70
CA ARG A 299 -9.83 -18.54 4.56
C ARG A 299 -8.54 -17.86 4.05
N PRO A 300 -7.58 -18.59 3.47
CA PRO A 300 -6.41 -17.97 2.85
C PRO A 300 -6.79 -16.79 1.92
N TRP A 301 -6.03 -15.70 1.97
CA TRP A 301 -6.26 -14.46 1.22
C TRP A 301 -7.53 -13.63 1.53
N GLN A 302 -8.36 -14.00 2.53
CA GLN A 302 -9.32 -13.03 3.13
C GLN A 302 -8.60 -11.92 3.90
N GLN A 303 -7.40 -12.21 4.37
CA GLN A 303 -6.42 -11.21 4.80
C GLN A 303 -5.08 -11.52 4.13
N ARG A 304 -4.18 -10.54 4.10
CA ARG A 304 -2.87 -10.67 3.45
C ARG A 304 -2.07 -11.80 4.11
N ILE A 305 -1.48 -12.65 3.27
CA ILE A 305 -0.57 -13.72 3.71
C ILE A 305 0.83 -13.11 3.83
N ALA A 306 1.50 -13.34 4.96
CA ALA A 306 2.83 -12.79 5.21
C ALA A 306 3.92 -13.74 4.69
N PHE A 307 4.85 -13.22 3.88
CA PHE A 307 6.04 -13.98 3.45
C PHE A 307 7.20 -13.80 4.44
N VAL A 308 7.78 -14.92 4.86
CA VAL A 308 8.88 -15.01 5.84
C VAL A 308 10.11 -15.56 5.11
N PRO A 309 10.99 -14.70 4.57
CA PRO A 309 12.20 -15.14 3.89
C PRO A 309 13.10 -15.95 4.82
N ASP A 310 13.63 -17.05 4.29
CA ASP A 310 14.56 -17.95 4.96
C ASP A 310 14.04 -18.49 6.30
N ALA A 311 12.71 -18.50 6.50
CA ALA A 311 12.05 -18.88 7.74
C ALA A 311 12.57 -18.13 8.98
N ASP A 312 13.04 -16.89 8.83
CA ASP A 312 13.69 -16.13 9.90
C ASP A 312 12.85 -16.02 11.20
N LEU A 313 11.55 -15.72 11.09
CA LEU A 313 10.63 -15.73 12.23
C LEU A 313 10.56 -17.10 12.93
N PHE A 314 10.41 -18.17 12.15
CA PHE A 314 10.28 -19.53 12.71
C PHE A 314 11.60 -20.04 13.30
N LYS A 315 12.75 -19.59 12.76
CA LYS A 315 14.07 -19.84 13.35
C LYS A 315 14.19 -19.18 14.72
N ALA A 316 13.77 -17.92 14.85
CA ALA A 316 13.76 -17.20 16.14
C ALA A 316 12.88 -17.93 17.16
N VAL A 317 11.68 -18.37 16.76
CA VAL A 317 10.79 -19.16 17.64
C VAL A 317 11.43 -20.49 18.06
N ARG A 318 11.96 -21.27 17.11
CA ARG A 318 12.59 -22.57 17.38
C ARG A 318 13.81 -22.46 18.30
N SER A 319 14.55 -21.35 18.21
CA SER A 319 15.72 -21.10 19.05
C SER A 319 15.38 -20.65 20.48
N GLY A 320 14.12 -20.30 20.75
CA GLY A 320 13.69 -19.74 22.02
C GLY A 320 13.96 -18.24 22.19
N GLN A 321 14.51 -17.55 21.17
CA GLN A 321 14.68 -16.10 21.19
C GLN A 321 13.36 -15.34 21.06
N ALA A 322 12.36 -15.97 20.43
CA ALA A 322 11.02 -15.43 20.29
C ALA A 322 9.95 -16.41 20.77
N ALA A 323 8.86 -15.89 21.32
CA ALA A 323 7.64 -16.64 21.61
C ALA A 323 6.44 -16.05 20.89
N VAL A 324 5.38 -16.84 20.74
CA VAL A 324 4.09 -16.39 20.22
C VAL A 324 3.01 -16.71 21.23
N VAL A 325 2.14 -15.75 21.49
CA VAL A 325 1.00 -15.87 22.39
C VAL A 325 -0.25 -15.43 21.63
N THR A 326 -1.24 -16.32 21.54
CA THR A 326 -2.55 -16.01 20.98
C THR A 326 -3.53 -15.77 22.12
N ASP A 327 -3.84 -14.50 22.38
CA ASP A 327 -4.74 -14.10 23.46
C ASP A 327 -5.23 -12.66 23.28
N GLN A 328 -6.06 -12.19 24.20
CA GLN A 328 -6.54 -10.81 24.29
C GLN A 328 -5.97 -10.11 25.52
N ILE A 329 -5.64 -8.84 25.36
CA ILE A 329 -5.21 -7.97 26.45
C ILE A 329 -6.43 -7.62 27.29
N GLU A 330 -6.36 -7.88 28.59
CA GLU A 330 -7.34 -7.41 29.57
C GLU A 330 -6.97 -5.99 30.02
N THR A 331 -5.74 -5.80 30.48
CA THR A 331 -5.24 -4.51 30.95
C THR A 331 -3.71 -4.47 30.98
N PHE A 332 -3.10 -3.30 30.81
CA PHE A 332 -1.66 -3.11 31.02
C PHE A 332 -1.35 -3.08 32.52
N THR A 333 -0.32 -3.74 33.01
CA THR A 333 0.17 -3.54 34.40
C THR A 333 1.27 -2.47 34.40
N SER A 334 1.86 -2.17 35.56
CA SER A 334 3.00 -1.25 35.63
C SER A 334 4.23 -1.77 34.88
N ASP A 335 4.37 -3.09 34.75
CA ASP A 335 5.55 -3.81 34.23
C ASP A 335 5.24 -4.78 33.06
N GLY A 336 4.04 -4.74 32.49
CA GLY A 336 3.64 -5.70 31.46
C GLY A 336 2.18 -5.62 31.01
N LEU A 337 1.67 -6.76 30.53
CA LEU A 337 0.31 -6.92 30.00
C LEU A 337 -0.37 -8.12 30.65
N GLN A 338 -1.49 -7.87 31.33
CA GLN A 338 -2.39 -8.90 31.82
C GLN A 338 -3.29 -9.34 30.66
N LEU A 339 -3.32 -10.64 30.40
CA LEU A 339 -4.15 -11.26 29.37
C LEU A 339 -5.45 -11.80 29.97
N GLN A 340 -6.48 -11.95 29.13
CA GLN A 340 -7.78 -12.50 29.53
C GLN A 340 -7.71 -13.97 30.00
N SER A 341 -6.68 -14.72 29.59
CA SER A 341 -6.41 -16.06 30.13
C SER A 341 -5.93 -16.07 31.58
N GLY A 342 -5.60 -14.90 32.15
CA GLY A 342 -4.93 -14.79 33.45
C GLY A 342 -3.40 -14.77 33.36
N ALA A 343 -2.80 -15.03 32.20
CA ALA A 343 -1.35 -14.93 32.02
C ALA A 343 -0.86 -13.46 32.06
N LEU A 344 0.33 -13.24 32.62
CA LEU A 344 1.02 -11.95 32.64
C LEU A 344 2.23 -11.99 31.71
N LEU A 345 2.28 -11.08 30.74
CA LEU A 345 3.45 -10.86 29.89
C LEU A 345 4.25 -9.67 30.42
N GLN A 346 5.37 -9.93 31.09
CA GLN A 346 6.28 -8.87 31.51
C GLN A 346 6.98 -8.27 30.29
N ALA A 347 7.03 -6.94 30.23
CA ALA A 347 7.60 -6.20 29.11
C ALA A 347 8.25 -4.93 29.60
N ASP A 348 9.45 -4.64 29.11
CA ASP A 348 10.11 -3.35 29.31
C ASP A 348 9.82 -2.40 28.12
N VAL A 349 9.52 -2.99 26.95
CA VAL A 349 9.09 -2.30 25.74
C VAL A 349 7.88 -3.00 25.14
N VAL A 350 6.84 -2.24 24.80
CA VAL A 350 5.68 -2.72 24.04
C VAL A 350 5.68 -2.06 22.68
N VAL A 351 5.68 -2.87 21.62
CA VAL A 351 5.57 -2.40 20.25
C VAL A 351 4.15 -2.62 19.73
N THR A 352 3.47 -1.54 19.33
CA THR A 352 2.10 -1.59 18.82
C THR A 352 2.11 -1.79 17.29
N ALA A 353 2.46 -2.99 16.84
CA ALA A 353 2.38 -3.39 15.42
C ALA A 353 0.92 -3.61 14.94
N THR A 354 0.04 -2.68 15.30
CA THR A 354 -1.42 -2.75 15.16
C THR A 354 -1.96 -2.15 13.86
N GLY A 355 -1.06 -1.70 12.99
CA GLY A 355 -1.35 -1.23 11.63
C GLY A 355 -1.44 0.29 11.54
N PHE A 356 -2.27 0.78 10.62
CA PHE A 356 -2.33 2.19 10.26
C PHE A 356 -3.79 2.68 10.14
N HIS A 357 -3.94 3.98 10.01
CA HIS A 357 -5.19 4.60 9.58
C HIS A 357 -5.27 4.60 8.06
N LEU A 358 -6.32 3.98 7.51
CA LEU A 358 -6.66 4.10 6.10
C LEU A 358 -6.90 5.58 5.78
N ASN A 359 -6.19 6.12 4.80
CA ASN A 359 -6.27 7.51 4.40
C ASN A 359 -6.76 7.63 2.95
N VAL A 360 -8.07 7.61 2.76
CA VAL A 360 -8.71 7.63 1.44
C VAL A 360 -8.47 8.99 0.81
N LEU A 361 -7.80 9.01 -0.34
CA LEU A 361 -7.47 10.25 -1.08
C LEU A 361 -6.62 11.29 -0.31
N GLY A 362 -6.03 10.87 0.81
CA GLY A 362 -5.28 11.74 1.71
C GLY A 362 -6.19 12.56 2.63
N ASP A 363 -5.61 13.18 3.65
CA ASP A 363 -6.30 14.12 4.55
C ASP A 363 -6.52 15.48 3.83
N ILE A 364 -7.07 15.44 2.62
CA ILE A 364 -7.27 16.58 1.71
C ILE A 364 -8.75 16.93 1.65
N GLN A 365 -9.07 18.20 1.79
CA GLN A 365 -10.44 18.69 1.62
C GLN A 365 -10.76 18.88 0.14
N PHE A 366 -11.68 18.06 -0.38
CA PHE A 366 -12.14 18.17 -1.76
C PHE A 366 -13.44 18.96 -1.88
N SER A 367 -13.56 19.75 -2.95
CA SER A 367 -14.81 20.43 -3.28
C SER A 367 -15.01 20.58 -4.79
N ILE A 368 -16.26 20.69 -5.21
CA ILE A 368 -16.69 20.99 -6.59
C ILE A 368 -17.60 22.22 -6.51
N ASP A 369 -17.21 23.32 -7.17
CA ASP A 369 -17.95 24.58 -7.19
C ASP A 369 -18.36 25.07 -5.78
N GLY A 370 -17.42 24.96 -4.83
CA GLY A 370 -17.59 25.36 -3.43
C GLY A 370 -18.37 24.39 -2.55
N ARG A 371 -18.85 23.26 -3.08
CA ARG A 371 -19.54 22.22 -2.30
C ARG A 371 -18.56 21.12 -1.89
N PRO A 372 -18.52 20.71 -0.61
CA PRO A 372 -17.68 19.59 -0.17
C PRO A 372 -17.99 18.31 -0.95
N LEU A 373 -16.95 17.58 -1.34
CA LEU A 373 -17.05 16.30 -2.03
C LEU A 373 -16.89 15.14 -1.04
N ASP A 374 -17.90 14.29 -0.97
CA ASP A 374 -17.87 13.04 -0.22
C ASP A 374 -17.72 11.85 -1.17
N PHE A 375 -16.53 11.25 -1.20
CA PHE A 375 -16.24 10.13 -2.08
C PHE A 375 -17.09 8.89 -1.77
N ALA A 376 -17.57 8.71 -0.54
CA ALA A 376 -18.41 7.57 -0.16
C ALA A 376 -19.78 7.54 -0.86
N GLN A 377 -20.19 8.67 -1.45
CA GLN A 377 -21.43 8.79 -2.22
C GLN A 377 -21.23 8.53 -3.73
N THR A 378 -19.98 8.47 -4.18
CA THR A 378 -19.62 8.23 -5.58
C THR A 378 -19.53 6.75 -5.90
N VAL A 379 -19.66 6.39 -7.17
CA VAL A 379 -19.39 5.03 -7.67
C VAL A 379 -18.11 5.04 -8.48
N ALA A 380 -17.27 4.04 -8.25
CA ALA A 380 -15.99 3.90 -8.93
C ALA A 380 -16.15 3.35 -10.33
N TRP A 381 -15.59 4.04 -11.32
CA TRP A 381 -15.37 3.51 -12.66
C TRP A 381 -14.01 2.83 -12.71
N ASN A 382 -13.98 1.51 -12.94
CA ASN A 382 -12.81 0.63 -12.88
C ASN A 382 -11.96 0.78 -11.59
N GLY A 383 -12.58 1.22 -10.49
CA GLY A 383 -11.87 1.51 -9.24
C GLY A 383 -10.84 2.65 -9.36
N ALA A 384 -10.99 3.56 -10.32
CA ALA A 384 -9.99 4.58 -10.66
C ALA A 384 -10.57 6.02 -10.77
N LEU A 385 -11.70 6.18 -11.44
CA LEU A 385 -12.43 7.47 -11.54
C LEU A 385 -13.73 7.39 -10.74
N PHE A 386 -14.37 8.52 -10.46
CA PHE A 386 -15.57 8.56 -9.61
C PHE A 386 -16.72 9.33 -10.25
N THR A 387 -17.94 8.79 -10.19
CA THR A 387 -19.13 9.45 -10.75
C THR A 387 -19.28 10.88 -10.26
N GLY A 388 -19.46 11.83 -11.17
CA GLY A 388 -19.64 13.25 -10.84
C GLY A 388 -18.37 13.97 -10.36
N VAL A 389 -17.19 13.32 -10.44
CA VAL A 389 -15.90 13.95 -10.12
C VAL A 389 -15.12 14.17 -11.42
N PRO A 390 -14.90 15.42 -11.84
CA PRO A 390 -14.23 15.74 -13.08
C PRO A 390 -12.71 15.62 -12.99
N ASN A 391 -12.09 15.08 -14.04
CA ASN A 391 -10.65 15.07 -14.27
C ASN A 391 -9.81 14.60 -13.06
N LEU A 392 -10.25 13.56 -12.37
CA LEU A 392 -9.54 12.97 -11.24
C LEU A 392 -9.43 11.47 -11.41
N ALA A 393 -8.21 10.94 -11.28
CA ALA A 393 -7.96 9.50 -11.19
C ALA A 393 -7.20 9.16 -9.91
N TRP A 394 -7.51 7.99 -9.34
CA TRP A 394 -6.87 7.47 -8.14
C TRP A 394 -6.17 6.14 -8.40
N VAL A 395 -4.92 6.03 -7.94
CA VAL A 395 -4.17 4.78 -7.97
C VAL A 395 -4.30 4.08 -6.62
N PHE A 396 -5.12 3.04 -6.59
CA PHE A 396 -5.12 2.05 -5.52
C PHE A 396 -4.62 0.72 -6.09
N GLY A 397 -3.55 0.15 -5.53
CA GLY A 397 -2.94 -1.09 -6.00
C GLY A 397 -3.71 -2.36 -5.62
N TYR A 398 -3.10 -3.52 -5.87
CA TYR A 398 -3.68 -4.81 -5.46
C TYR A 398 -3.37 -5.15 -3.99
N LEU A 399 -4.34 -5.79 -3.34
CA LEU A 399 -4.20 -6.33 -2.00
C LEU A 399 -3.53 -7.72 -1.98
N ARG A 400 -3.66 -8.48 -3.09
CA ARG A 400 -3.16 -9.86 -3.25
C ARG A 400 -2.04 -10.02 -4.27
N ALA A 401 -1.65 -8.93 -4.90
CA ALA A 401 -0.56 -8.89 -5.88
C ALA A 401 0.29 -7.64 -5.63
N SER A 402 1.40 -7.53 -6.36
CA SER A 402 2.28 -6.37 -6.25
C SER A 402 1.55 -5.07 -6.62
N TRP A 403 1.77 -4.03 -5.82
CA TRP A 403 1.11 -2.74 -5.96
C TRP A 403 1.31 -2.11 -7.34
N THR A 404 2.53 -2.21 -7.86
CA THR A 404 2.96 -1.62 -9.14
C THR A 404 2.29 -2.24 -10.35
N LEU A 405 1.86 -3.50 -10.28
CA LEU A 405 1.13 -4.13 -11.38
C LEU A 405 -0.11 -3.33 -11.76
N ARG A 406 -0.87 -2.85 -10.76
CA ARG A 406 -2.04 -2.00 -11.01
C ARG A 406 -1.63 -0.57 -11.35
N ALA A 407 -0.58 -0.05 -10.72
CA ALA A 407 -0.08 1.29 -11.01
C ALA A 407 0.31 1.45 -12.49
N ASP A 408 0.99 0.45 -13.08
CA ASP A 408 1.36 0.45 -14.51
C ASP A 408 0.10 0.39 -15.40
N LEU A 409 -0.91 -0.44 -15.06
CA LEU A 409 -2.18 -0.50 -15.80
C LEU A 409 -2.97 0.82 -15.72
N MET A 410 -2.95 1.48 -14.56
CA MET A 410 -3.51 2.82 -14.39
C MET A 410 -2.71 3.87 -15.18
N GLY A 411 -1.40 3.70 -15.27
CA GLY A 411 -0.51 4.50 -16.13
C GLY A 411 -1.00 4.53 -17.57
N ASP A 412 -1.17 3.36 -18.16
CA ASP A 412 -1.65 3.19 -19.53
C ASP A 412 -3.09 3.69 -19.71
N LEU A 413 -3.99 3.43 -18.76
CA LEU A 413 -5.39 3.86 -18.80
C LEU A 413 -5.54 5.39 -18.75
N VAL A 414 -4.86 6.05 -17.82
CA VAL A 414 -4.94 7.52 -17.66
C VAL A 414 -4.30 8.21 -18.87
N CYS A 415 -3.19 7.71 -19.41
CA CYS A 415 -2.60 8.28 -20.62
C CYS A 415 -3.53 8.15 -21.83
N ARG A 416 -4.18 6.99 -22.02
CA ARG A 416 -5.22 6.82 -23.06
C ARG A 416 -6.38 7.78 -22.87
N LEU A 417 -6.83 7.99 -21.63
CA LEU A 417 -7.89 8.94 -21.30
C LEU A 417 -7.51 10.37 -21.68
N LEU A 418 -6.30 10.82 -21.33
CA LEU A 418 -5.80 12.15 -21.66
C LEU A 418 -5.67 12.36 -23.18
N GLN A 419 -5.15 11.35 -23.90
CA GLN A 419 -5.08 11.38 -25.36
C GLN A 419 -6.48 11.46 -26.00
N GLN A 420 -7.46 10.73 -25.46
CA GLN A 420 -8.86 10.78 -25.94
C GLN A 420 -9.50 12.15 -25.67
N MET A 421 -9.20 12.79 -24.53
CA MET A 421 -9.62 14.17 -24.27
C MET A 421 -9.04 15.12 -25.33
N ASP A 422 -7.74 15.00 -25.64
CA ASP A 422 -7.09 15.83 -26.65
C ASP A 422 -7.68 15.63 -28.04
N ALA A 423 -7.88 14.37 -28.46
CA ALA A 423 -8.48 14.03 -29.75
C ALA A 423 -9.90 14.60 -29.92
N ARG A 424 -10.65 14.73 -28.82
CA ARG A 424 -12.00 15.29 -28.79
C ARG A 424 -12.02 16.81 -28.58
N GLY A 425 -10.89 17.44 -28.30
CA GLY A 425 -10.84 18.83 -27.82
C GLY A 425 -11.56 19.02 -26.48
N ALA A 426 -11.76 17.94 -25.72
CA ALA A 426 -12.45 17.97 -24.44
C ALA A 426 -11.54 18.53 -23.34
N SER A 427 -12.13 19.31 -22.45
CA SER A 427 -11.46 19.87 -21.27
C SER A 427 -11.87 19.16 -19.99
N VAL A 428 -13.00 18.45 -19.99
CA VAL A 428 -13.48 17.67 -18.86
C VAL A 428 -13.76 16.23 -19.29
N VAL A 429 -13.40 15.28 -18.44
CA VAL A 429 -13.88 13.91 -18.46
C VAL A 429 -14.36 13.51 -17.07
N GLN A 430 -15.51 12.87 -17.00
CA GLN A 430 -16.03 12.32 -15.74
C GLN A 430 -16.89 11.07 -16.00
N PRO A 431 -16.89 10.09 -15.09
CA PRO A 431 -17.85 9.00 -15.16
C PRO A 431 -19.27 9.46 -14.88
N VAL A 432 -20.20 8.88 -15.62
CA VAL A 432 -21.65 9.04 -15.44
C VAL A 432 -22.33 7.68 -15.53
N LEU A 433 -23.36 7.45 -14.71
CA LEU A 433 -24.13 6.21 -14.83
C LEU A 433 -24.89 6.22 -16.15
N ARG A 434 -24.72 5.15 -16.95
CA ARG A 434 -25.47 4.96 -18.18
C ARG A 434 -26.92 4.63 -17.82
N PRO A 435 -27.92 4.90 -18.69
CA PRO A 435 -29.31 4.54 -18.42
C PRO A 435 -29.51 3.06 -18.05
N GLN A 436 -28.76 2.16 -18.69
CA GLN A 436 -28.80 0.71 -18.41
C GLN A 436 -28.14 0.30 -17.09
N ASP A 437 -27.41 1.20 -16.42
CA ASP A 437 -26.81 0.95 -15.10
C ASP A 437 -27.60 1.60 -13.97
N ALA A 438 -28.75 2.23 -14.28
CA ALA A 438 -29.55 2.94 -13.28
C ALA A 438 -30.06 2.02 -12.16
N ASP A 439 -30.25 0.72 -12.45
CA ASP A 439 -30.73 -0.31 -11.53
C ASP A 439 -29.58 -1.09 -10.83
N MET A 440 -28.33 -0.72 -11.08
CA MET A 440 -27.17 -1.41 -10.56
C MET A 440 -27.13 -1.40 -9.03
N ALA A 441 -26.85 -2.56 -8.42
CA ALA A 441 -26.66 -2.64 -6.98
C ALA A 441 -25.42 -1.84 -6.55
N ARG A 442 -25.58 -1.01 -5.52
CA ARG A 442 -24.48 -0.27 -4.89
C ARG A 442 -23.88 -1.12 -3.77
N LEU A 443 -22.60 -1.44 -3.93
CA LEU A 443 -21.84 -2.28 -3.00
C LEU A 443 -20.68 -1.46 -2.39
N PRO A 444 -20.19 -1.83 -1.19
CA PRO A 444 -18.96 -1.25 -0.65
C PRO A 444 -17.77 -1.46 -1.60
N TRP A 445 -16.80 -0.54 -1.63
CA TRP A 445 -15.56 -0.63 -2.44
C TRP A 445 -14.91 -2.02 -2.42
N ILE A 446 -14.96 -2.67 -1.26
CA ILE A 446 -14.56 -4.05 -1.08
C ILE A 446 -15.45 -4.70 -0.01
N THR A 447 -15.91 -5.92 -0.26
CA THR A 447 -16.75 -6.65 0.69
C THR A 447 -15.88 -7.39 1.72
N ALA A 448 -16.43 -7.62 2.92
CA ALA A 448 -15.72 -8.37 3.96
C ALA A 448 -15.45 -9.84 3.58
N ASP A 449 -16.32 -10.44 2.75
CA ASP A 449 -16.04 -11.78 2.20
C ASP A 449 -14.81 -11.77 1.28
N ASN A 450 -14.64 -10.71 0.49
CA ASN A 450 -13.46 -10.52 -0.34
C ASN A 450 -12.24 -10.27 0.56
N PHE A 451 -12.21 -9.18 1.32
CA PHE A 451 -11.05 -8.82 2.15
C PHE A 451 -11.45 -8.22 3.50
N SER A 452 -11.12 -8.92 4.59
CA SER A 452 -11.57 -8.63 5.95
C SER A 452 -10.50 -8.03 6.86
N ALA A 453 -9.41 -7.50 6.31
CA ALA A 453 -8.35 -6.90 7.11
C ALA A 453 -8.89 -5.73 7.95
N GLY A 454 -8.52 -5.67 9.23
CA GLY A 454 -9.12 -4.73 10.19
C GLY A 454 -8.96 -3.25 9.80
N TYR A 455 -7.85 -2.85 9.18
CA TYR A 455 -7.65 -1.47 8.73
C TYR A 455 -8.61 -1.09 7.59
N MET A 456 -8.93 -2.03 6.69
CA MET A 456 -9.92 -1.81 5.62
C MET A 456 -11.31 -1.69 6.22
N GLN A 457 -11.69 -2.60 7.12
CA GLN A 457 -13.02 -2.60 7.73
C GLN A 457 -13.31 -1.33 8.53
N ARG A 458 -12.30 -0.75 9.19
CA ARG A 458 -12.43 0.56 9.88
C ARG A 458 -12.66 1.74 8.93
N GLY A 459 -12.18 1.66 7.69
CA GLY A 459 -12.20 2.78 6.74
C GLY A 459 -13.10 2.58 5.53
N VAL A 460 -13.76 1.43 5.37
CA VAL A 460 -14.54 1.10 4.16
C VAL A 460 -15.68 2.09 3.91
N ALA A 461 -16.25 2.67 4.97
CA ALA A 461 -17.31 3.68 4.86
C ALA A 461 -16.82 5.03 4.29
N LEU A 462 -15.50 5.27 4.24
CA LEU A 462 -14.89 6.45 3.63
C LEU A 462 -14.54 6.23 2.15
N LEU A 463 -14.53 4.97 1.70
CA LEU A 463 -14.20 4.62 0.32
C LEU A 463 -15.41 4.84 -0.59
N PRO A 464 -15.19 5.06 -1.90
CA PRO A 464 -16.27 5.08 -2.87
C PRO A 464 -17.03 3.76 -2.93
N GLN A 465 -18.20 3.77 -3.56
CA GLN A 465 -18.97 2.55 -3.81
C GLN A 465 -18.46 1.87 -5.08
N GLN A 466 -18.79 0.60 -5.23
CA GLN A 466 -18.71 -0.11 -6.51
C GLN A 466 -20.10 -0.63 -6.91
N GLY A 467 -20.22 -1.03 -8.16
CA GLY A 467 -21.38 -1.71 -8.72
C GLY A 467 -21.30 -3.23 -8.63
N ASP A 468 -22.23 -3.91 -9.30
CA ASP A 468 -22.25 -5.36 -9.48
C ASP A 468 -21.81 -5.81 -10.90
N ARG A 469 -21.53 -4.85 -11.80
CA ARG A 469 -21.19 -5.10 -13.22
C ARG A 469 -20.21 -4.06 -13.77
N ALA A 470 -19.51 -4.42 -14.85
CA ALA A 470 -18.59 -3.52 -15.53
C ALA A 470 -19.32 -2.31 -16.17
N PRO A 471 -18.69 -1.12 -16.22
CA PRO A 471 -17.33 -0.79 -15.76
C PRO A 471 -17.25 -0.40 -14.27
N TRP A 472 -18.32 -0.58 -13.51
CA TRP A 472 -18.44 -0.11 -12.12
C TRP A 472 -17.83 -1.05 -11.08
N LEU A 473 -17.03 -2.04 -11.51
CA LEU A 473 -16.42 -3.03 -10.64
C LEU A 473 -14.99 -2.64 -10.25
N HIS A 474 -14.60 -3.06 -9.05
CA HIS A 474 -13.22 -3.03 -8.61
C HIS A 474 -12.78 -4.45 -8.22
N THR A 475 -12.24 -5.19 -9.20
CA THR A 475 -12.08 -6.65 -9.07
C THR A 475 -10.96 -7.06 -8.12
N GLN A 476 -9.95 -6.20 -7.93
CA GLN A 476 -8.73 -6.51 -7.18
C GLN A 476 -7.98 -7.76 -7.72
N ASP A 477 -8.21 -8.11 -8.98
CA ASP A 477 -7.62 -9.26 -9.65
C ASP A 477 -6.80 -8.85 -10.88
N TYR A 478 -5.48 -8.95 -10.75
CA TYR A 478 -4.56 -8.66 -11.84
C TYR A 478 -4.73 -9.59 -13.04
N ALA A 479 -5.08 -10.86 -12.83
CA ALA A 479 -5.19 -11.84 -13.91
C ALA A 479 -6.29 -11.43 -14.91
N SER A 480 -7.40 -10.88 -14.42
CA SER A 480 -8.45 -10.27 -15.23
C SER A 480 -8.09 -8.86 -15.70
N GLU A 481 -7.69 -7.96 -14.79
CA GLU A 481 -7.52 -6.53 -15.10
C GLU A 481 -6.42 -6.24 -16.12
N ARG A 482 -5.37 -7.09 -16.21
CA ARG A 482 -4.34 -6.94 -17.24
C ARG A 482 -4.85 -7.11 -18.68
N HIS A 483 -6.06 -7.66 -18.84
CA HIS A 483 -6.73 -7.80 -20.13
C HIS A 483 -7.88 -6.80 -20.29
N THR A 484 -8.65 -6.55 -19.23
CA THR A 484 -9.84 -5.69 -19.30
C THR A 484 -9.52 -4.20 -19.28
N LEU A 485 -8.56 -3.73 -18.46
CA LEU A 485 -8.22 -2.30 -18.39
C LEU A 485 -7.61 -1.76 -19.70
N PRO A 486 -6.67 -2.46 -20.37
CA PRO A 486 -6.16 -2.04 -21.67
C PRO A 486 -7.24 -2.02 -22.77
N GLN A 487 -8.35 -2.72 -22.57
CA GLN A 487 -9.48 -2.79 -23.51
C GLN A 487 -10.69 -2.00 -23.05
N ALA A 488 -10.60 -1.28 -21.91
CA ALA A 488 -11.69 -0.48 -21.40
C ALA A 488 -12.15 0.51 -22.48
N ASP A 489 -13.42 0.41 -22.83
CA ASP A 489 -14.04 1.29 -23.81
C ASP A 489 -14.30 2.65 -23.16
N LEU A 490 -13.67 3.67 -23.72
CA LEU A 490 -13.82 5.04 -23.22
C LEU A 490 -15.07 5.72 -23.83
N ASP A 491 -15.74 5.07 -24.78
CA ASP A 491 -16.80 5.65 -25.61
C ASP A 491 -18.16 4.95 -25.43
N ASP A 492 -18.26 3.99 -24.49
CA ASP A 492 -19.47 3.21 -24.20
C ASP A 492 -20.60 4.01 -23.49
N GLY A 493 -20.43 5.32 -23.37
CA GLY A 493 -21.34 6.25 -22.70
C GLY A 493 -21.19 6.33 -21.18
N SER A 494 -20.30 5.54 -20.56
CA SER A 494 -20.01 5.63 -19.11
C SER A 494 -19.08 6.79 -18.75
N LEU A 495 -18.39 7.37 -19.74
CA LEU A 495 -17.56 8.57 -19.59
C LEU A 495 -18.13 9.72 -20.43
N GLN A 496 -18.29 10.87 -19.80
CA GLN A 496 -18.73 12.11 -20.44
C GLN A 496 -17.52 13.00 -20.72
N PHE A 497 -17.33 13.41 -21.97
CA PHE A 497 -16.28 14.35 -22.41
C PHE A 497 -16.90 15.71 -22.77
N LEU A 498 -16.44 16.82 -22.17
CA LEU A 498 -17.02 18.18 -22.29
C LEU A 498 -16.00 19.29 -22.55
#